data_AF-A0A3D3GSN3-F1
#
_entry.id   AF-A0A3D3GSN3-F1
#
_cell.length_a   1.000
_cell.length_b   1.000
_cell.length_c   1.000
_cell.angle_alpha   90.00
_cell.angle_beta   90.00
_cell.angle_gamma   90.00
#
_symmetry.space_group_name_H-M   'P 1'
#
loop_
_entity.id
_entity.type
_entity.pdbx_description
1 polymer ?
#
loop_
_entity_poly.entity_id
_entity_poly.type
_entity_poly.pdbx_seq_one_letter_code
_entity_poly.pdbx_strand_id
1 'polypeptide(L)'
;MRRLTKGNGMKFYLATSTVLLTAMLQFGFDWGKPVDKKNEVKQPAAVEKSLPTSMSAANNIPFPQMMGALSQNMTLWGTLPAENKTRAVEASVMIYRSRENSAILKPADFYVKQIDQSILANPSLQSTNLMGLLKILAVMEYDFYNGQNKDELAKETLGEKMYQSIRMRSGRR
;
A
#
# COMPACT_ATOMS: atom_id res chain seq x y z
N MET A 1 37.48 31.91 29.29
CA MET A 1 37.05 32.00 27.88
C MET A 1 36.02 30.91 27.59
N ARG A 2 34.90 31.30 26.97
CA ARG A 2 33.78 30.44 26.56
C ARG A 2 34.17 29.52 25.40
N ARG A 3 33.54 28.33 25.33
CA ARG A 3 32.98 27.60 24.16
C ARG A 3 33.08 26.09 24.43
N LEU A 4 32.19 25.20 24.01
CA LEU A 4 30.79 25.19 23.56
C LEU A 4 30.47 23.68 23.46
N THR A 5 29.25 23.33 23.81
CA THR A 5 28.59 22.03 23.68
C THR A 5 28.69 21.39 22.30
N LYS A 6 28.71 20.04 22.28
CA LYS A 6 28.02 19.13 21.35
C LYS A 6 28.12 17.73 21.98
N GLY A 7 27.09 17.17 22.61
CA GLY A 7 25.77 16.97 22.04
C GLY A 7 25.84 15.83 21.03
N ASN A 8 26.26 14.63 21.47
CA ASN A 8 26.14 13.41 20.67
C ASN A 8 24.65 13.08 20.55
N GLY A 9 24.02 13.71 19.55
CA GLY A 9 22.70 13.35 19.11
C GLY A 9 22.70 11.89 18.67
N MET A 10 22.02 11.05 19.45
CA MET A 10 21.48 9.79 18.96
C MET A 10 20.81 10.07 17.63
N LYS A 11 21.44 9.58 16.55
CA LYS A 11 20.77 9.45 15.27
C LYS A 11 19.70 8.38 15.47
N PHE A 12 18.50 8.82 15.86
CA PHE A 12 17.28 8.03 15.67
C PHE A 12 17.08 7.92 14.17
N TYR A 13 17.75 6.94 13.58
CA TYR A 13 17.42 6.49 12.24
C TYR A 13 15.95 6.05 12.30
N LEU A 14 15.13 6.70 11.47
CA LEU A 14 13.81 6.25 11.05
C LEU A 14 13.96 4.85 10.41
N ALA A 15 14.13 3.83 11.23
CA ALA A 15 14.36 2.44 10.82
C ALA A 15 13.04 1.64 10.76
N THR A 16 11.91 2.30 10.52
CA THR A 16 10.61 1.62 10.47
C THR A 16 10.20 1.21 9.07
N SER A 17 10.65 1.90 8.00
CA SER A 17 10.21 1.56 6.63
C SER A 17 11.08 0.52 5.91
N THR A 18 12.39 0.42 6.20
CA THR A 18 13.30 -0.46 5.43
C THR A 18 13.08 -1.96 5.69
N VAL A 19 12.55 -2.30 6.88
CA VAL A 19 12.41 -3.70 7.31
C VAL A 19 11.18 -4.38 6.72
N LEU A 20 10.14 -3.62 6.36
CA LEU A 20 8.92 -4.17 5.77
C LEU A 20 9.19 -4.76 4.38
N LEU A 21 10.00 -4.07 3.58
CA LEU A 21 10.50 -4.53 2.28
C LEU A 21 11.32 -5.82 2.41
N THR A 22 12.17 -5.87 3.43
CA THR A 22 13.09 -7.01 3.66
C THR A 22 12.31 -8.26 4.09
N ALA A 23 11.31 -8.12 4.96
CA ALA A 23 10.43 -9.23 5.34
C ALA A 23 9.57 -9.73 4.17
N MET A 24 9.08 -8.84 3.31
CA MET A 24 8.32 -9.20 2.11
C MET A 24 9.17 -9.99 1.10
N LEU A 25 10.44 -9.60 0.92
CA LEU A 25 11.38 -10.27 0.01
C LEU A 25 11.93 -11.58 0.59
N GLN A 26 12.18 -11.66 1.90
CA GLN A 26 12.79 -12.84 2.54
C GLN A 26 11.79 -13.96 2.85
N PHE A 27 10.51 -13.64 3.14
CA PHE A 27 9.53 -14.64 3.59
C PHE A 27 8.55 -15.08 2.50
N GLY A 28 8.71 -14.62 1.25
CA GLY A 28 7.94 -15.11 0.11
C GLY A 28 6.43 -14.99 0.34
N PHE A 29 5.97 -13.80 0.74
CA PHE A 29 4.53 -13.51 0.79
C PHE A 29 3.99 -13.67 -0.63
N ASP A 30 3.32 -14.79 -0.87
CA ASP A 30 2.63 -15.05 -2.12
C ASP A 30 1.46 -14.07 -2.19
N TRP A 31 1.66 -12.97 -2.91
CA TRP A 31 0.67 -11.90 -3.11
C TRP A 31 -0.57 -12.37 -3.91
N GLY A 32 -0.78 -13.68 -4.04
CA GLY A 32 -1.66 -14.30 -4.99
C GLY A 32 -1.06 -14.24 -6.40
N LYS A 33 -0.94 -15.40 -7.05
CA LYS A 33 -0.69 -15.42 -8.50
C LYS A 33 -1.88 -14.78 -9.21
N PRO A 34 -1.66 -14.00 -10.29
CA PRO A 34 -2.77 -13.51 -11.09
C PRO A 34 -3.61 -14.70 -11.58
N VAL A 35 -4.94 -14.57 -11.50
CA VAL A 35 -5.84 -15.54 -12.13
C VAL A 35 -5.60 -15.48 -13.63
N ASP A 36 -4.99 -16.53 -14.18
CA ASP A 36 -4.79 -16.72 -15.63
C ASP A 36 -6.16 -16.82 -16.34
N LYS A 37 -6.78 -15.68 -16.66
CA LYS A 37 -7.90 -15.64 -17.58
C LYS A 37 -7.35 -15.80 -19.00
N LYS A 38 -7.15 -17.06 -19.42
CA LYS A 38 -7.12 -17.43 -20.84
C LYS A 38 -8.47 -17.08 -21.45
N ASN A 39 -8.57 -15.90 -22.04
CA ASN A 39 -9.51 -15.60 -23.11
C ASN A 39 -8.79 -14.63 -24.05
N GLU A 40 -8.10 -15.21 -25.02
CA GLU A 40 -7.57 -14.51 -26.18
C GLU A 40 -8.74 -13.89 -26.95
N VAL A 41 -8.95 -12.58 -26.78
CA VAL A 41 -9.73 -11.80 -27.75
C VAL A 41 -8.75 -11.27 -28.78
N LYS A 42 -8.82 -11.87 -29.98
CA LYS A 42 -8.10 -11.48 -31.19
C LYS A 42 -8.14 -9.97 -31.41
N GLN A 43 -6.96 -9.36 -31.47
CA GLN A 43 -6.76 -8.04 -32.05
C GLN A 43 -6.91 -8.13 -33.58
N PRO A 44 -7.66 -7.23 -34.25
CA PRO A 44 -7.34 -6.84 -35.60
C PRO A 44 -6.38 -5.64 -35.59
N ALA A 45 -5.36 -5.75 -36.45
CA ALA A 45 -4.33 -4.76 -36.72
C ALA A 45 -4.87 -3.49 -37.43
N ALA A 46 -4.02 -2.45 -37.43
CA ALA A 46 -4.19 -1.07 -37.93
C ALA A 46 -5.00 -0.17 -36.98
N VAL A 47 -4.45 0.92 -36.43
CA VAL A 47 -3.97 2.11 -37.15
C VAL A 47 -2.76 2.73 -36.45
N GLU A 48 -1.72 2.96 -37.25
CA GLU A 48 -0.55 3.78 -36.95
C GLU A 48 -0.98 5.25 -36.74
N LYS A 49 -0.27 5.96 -35.83
CA LYS A 49 -0.30 7.42 -35.54
C LYS A 49 -0.98 7.84 -34.22
N SER A 50 -0.21 7.81 -33.14
CA SER A 50 0.13 9.00 -32.33
C SER A 50 0.91 8.58 -31.07
N LEU A 51 1.93 9.36 -30.74
CA LEU A 51 2.75 9.20 -29.55
C LEU A 51 1.87 9.24 -28.27
N PRO A 52 2.23 8.49 -27.20
CA PRO A 52 1.41 8.42 -26.00
C PRO A 52 1.49 9.74 -25.20
N THR A 53 0.48 10.58 -25.34
CA THR A 53 0.15 11.64 -24.39
C THR A 53 -0.44 11.02 -23.12
N SER A 54 0.34 10.28 -22.34
CA SER A 54 -0.14 9.69 -21.07
C SER A 54 0.25 10.48 -19.81
N MET A 55 1.05 11.54 -19.93
CA MET A 55 1.44 12.36 -18.77
C MET A 55 0.44 13.48 -18.41
N SER A 56 -0.54 13.78 -19.27
CA SER A 56 -1.48 14.90 -19.03
C SER A 56 -2.88 14.48 -18.55
N ALA A 57 -3.24 13.20 -18.63
CA ALA A 57 -4.59 12.73 -18.27
C ALA A 57 -4.77 12.48 -16.76
N ALA A 58 -3.70 12.11 -16.04
CA ALA A 58 -3.77 11.81 -14.61
C ALA A 58 -4.08 13.03 -13.72
N ASN A 59 -3.84 14.24 -14.23
CA ASN A 59 -4.12 15.49 -13.50
C ASN A 59 -5.58 15.94 -13.57
N ASN A 60 -6.44 15.27 -14.35
CA ASN A 60 -7.80 15.76 -14.59
C ASN A 60 -8.88 14.66 -14.51
N ILE A 61 -8.60 13.56 -13.80
CA ILE A 61 -9.61 12.53 -13.51
C ILE A 61 -10.45 13.01 -12.32
N PRO A 62 -11.79 13.14 -12.44
CA PRO A 62 -12.65 13.46 -11.31
C PRO A 62 -12.48 12.45 -10.17
N PHE A 63 -12.45 12.94 -8.93
CA PHE A 63 -12.21 12.13 -7.73
C PHE A 63 -13.07 10.85 -7.65
N PRO A 64 -14.40 10.87 -7.94
CA PRO A 64 -15.20 9.64 -7.93
C PRO A 64 -14.77 8.60 -8.97
N GLN A 65 -14.36 9.04 -10.16
CA GLN A 65 -13.89 8.14 -11.23
C GLN A 65 -12.54 7.54 -10.86
N MET A 66 -11.64 8.34 -10.27
CA MET A 66 -10.38 7.87 -9.74
C MET A 66 -10.58 6.78 -8.67
N MET A 67 -11.45 7.03 -7.68
CA MET A 67 -11.78 6.04 -6.65
C MET A 67 -12.44 4.78 -7.24
N GLY A 68 -13.29 4.95 -8.25
CA GLY A 68 -13.88 3.84 -8.99
C GLY A 68 -12.82 2.95 -9.63
N ALA A 69 -11.81 3.53 -10.29
CA ALA A 69 -10.70 2.77 -10.87
C ALA A 69 -9.85 2.07 -9.79
N LEU A 70 -9.48 2.79 -8.72
CA LEU A 70 -8.67 2.26 -7.62
C LEU A 70 -9.38 1.15 -6.81
N SER A 71 -10.71 1.11 -6.86
CA SER A 71 -11.51 0.01 -6.27
C SER A 71 -11.40 -1.30 -7.04
N GLN A 72 -10.99 -1.25 -8.32
CA GLN A 72 -10.81 -2.42 -9.17
C GLN A 72 -9.35 -2.86 -9.16
N ASN A 73 -8.42 -1.93 -9.41
CA ASN A 73 -6.99 -2.20 -9.45
C ASN A 73 -6.19 -0.89 -9.28
N MET A 74 -4.89 -0.99 -9.00
CA MET A 74 -3.99 0.14 -8.78
C MET A 74 -3.11 0.49 -9.98
N THR A 75 -3.52 0.15 -11.22
CA THR A 75 -2.75 0.49 -12.43
C THR A 75 -2.54 1.99 -12.61
N LEU A 76 -3.51 2.82 -12.21
CA LEU A 76 -3.41 4.28 -12.25
C LEU A 76 -2.51 4.84 -11.14
N TRP A 77 -2.18 4.07 -10.10
CA TRP A 77 -1.51 4.59 -8.91
C TRP A 77 -0.18 5.27 -9.24
N GLY A 78 0.62 4.69 -10.14
CA GLY A 78 1.93 5.22 -10.51
C GLY A 78 1.88 6.58 -11.21
N THR A 79 0.76 6.95 -11.83
CA THR A 79 0.59 8.20 -12.58
C THR A 79 -0.10 9.30 -11.79
N LEU A 80 -0.70 8.98 -10.63
CA LEU A 80 -1.42 9.95 -9.81
C LEU A 80 -0.46 10.93 -9.12
N PRO A 81 -0.81 12.23 -9.05
CA PRO A 81 -0.08 13.18 -8.22
C PRO A 81 -0.22 12.83 -6.73
N ALA A 82 0.77 13.26 -5.94
CA ALA A 82 0.84 12.92 -4.51
C ALA A 82 -0.43 13.31 -3.74
N GLU A 83 -1.00 14.49 -4.03
CA GLU A 83 -2.25 14.96 -3.41
C GLU A 83 -3.42 13.99 -3.65
N ASN A 84 -3.57 13.50 -4.88
CA ASN A 84 -4.64 12.55 -5.23
C ASN A 84 -4.45 11.21 -4.53
N LYS A 85 -3.21 10.74 -4.38
CA LYS A 85 -2.89 9.52 -3.61
C LYS A 85 -3.28 9.67 -2.15
N THR A 86 -2.91 10.80 -1.51
CA THR A 86 -3.26 11.08 -0.11
C THR A 86 -4.79 11.12 0.05
N ARG A 87 -5.50 11.86 -0.80
CA ARG A 87 -6.98 11.93 -0.75
C ARG A 87 -7.65 10.57 -0.97
N ALA A 88 -7.09 9.72 -1.84
CA ALA A 88 -7.61 8.38 -2.08
C ALA A 88 -7.47 7.47 -0.86
N VAL A 89 -6.33 7.55 -0.15
CA VAL A 89 -6.09 6.81 1.09
C VAL A 89 -6.98 7.35 2.20
N GLU A 90 -7.11 8.66 2.38
CA GLU A 90 -8.01 9.28 3.36
C GLU A 90 -9.45 8.83 3.16
N ALA A 91 -9.94 8.86 1.92
CA ALA A 91 -11.28 8.37 1.60
C ALA A 91 -11.44 6.89 1.92
N SER A 92 -10.43 6.07 1.64
CA SER A 92 -10.45 4.64 1.96
C SER A 92 -10.49 4.38 3.48
N VAL A 93 -9.72 5.13 4.26
CA VAL A 93 -9.78 5.10 5.74
C VAL A 93 -11.17 5.50 6.25
N MET A 94 -11.77 6.53 5.65
CA MET A 94 -13.14 6.96 5.99
C MET A 94 -14.19 5.90 5.65
N ILE A 95 -14.00 5.13 4.57
CA ILE A 95 -14.87 4.00 4.23
C ILE A 95 -14.77 2.90 5.30
N TYR A 96 -13.55 2.53 5.72
CA TYR A 96 -13.37 1.57 6.81
C TYR A 96 -14.07 2.01 8.10
N ARG A 97 -13.94 3.29 8.44
CA ARG A 97 -14.58 3.86 9.63
C ARG A 97 -16.09 3.84 9.55
N SER A 98 -16.65 4.24 8.41
CA SER A 98 -18.10 4.41 8.25
C SER A 98 -18.87 3.12 7.96
N ARG A 99 -18.25 2.18 7.22
CA ARG A 99 -18.92 0.95 6.76
C ARG A 99 -18.57 -0.27 7.60
N GLU A 100 -17.33 -0.38 8.04
CA GLU A 100 -16.82 -1.58 8.72
C GLU A 100 -16.59 -1.37 10.22
N ASN A 101 -16.98 -0.20 10.76
CA ASN A 101 -16.70 0.22 12.13
C ASN A 101 -15.22 -0.03 12.53
N SER A 102 -14.33 0.18 11.56
CA SER A 102 -12.90 -0.13 11.68
C SER A 102 -12.06 1.15 11.63
N ALA A 103 -11.02 1.24 12.44
CA ALA A 103 -10.15 2.40 12.48
C ALA A 103 -8.73 2.06 11.98
N ILE A 104 -8.17 3.01 11.22
CA ILE A 104 -6.76 3.06 10.84
C ILE A 104 -6.25 4.40 11.36
N LEU A 105 -5.22 4.41 12.20
CA LEU A 105 -4.83 5.60 12.97
C LEU A 105 -3.61 6.32 12.41
N LYS A 106 -2.73 5.62 11.69
CA LYS A 106 -1.59 6.25 11.04
C LYS A 106 -2.05 7.19 9.91
N PRO A 107 -1.31 8.28 9.67
CA PRO A 107 -1.69 9.28 8.67
C PRO A 107 -1.67 8.69 7.26
N ALA A 108 -2.50 9.23 6.37
CA ALA A 108 -2.61 8.75 4.98
C ALA A 108 -1.25 8.77 4.25
N ASP A 109 -0.43 9.80 4.45
CA ASP A 109 0.90 9.91 3.86
C ASP A 109 1.84 8.75 4.21
N PHE A 110 1.67 8.14 5.40
CA PHE A 110 2.41 6.95 5.77
C PHE A 110 2.04 5.79 4.82
N TYR A 111 0.76 5.56 4.59
CA TYR A 111 0.29 4.48 3.72
C TYR A 111 0.57 4.75 2.24
N VAL A 112 0.53 5.99 1.78
CA VAL A 112 0.94 6.34 0.41
C VAL A 112 2.37 5.87 0.15
N LYS A 113 3.30 6.18 1.06
CA LYS A 113 4.70 5.73 0.96
C LYS A 113 4.83 4.21 0.99
N GLN A 114 4.07 3.53 1.86
CA GLN A 114 4.10 2.07 1.95
C GLN A 114 3.54 1.41 0.69
N ILE A 115 2.48 1.96 0.09
CA ILE A 115 1.91 1.47 -1.17
C ILE A 115 2.90 1.68 -2.32
N ASP A 116 3.51 2.87 -2.43
CA ASP A 116 4.54 3.16 -3.43
C ASP A 116 5.71 2.17 -3.33
N GLN A 117 6.21 1.93 -2.11
CA GLN A 117 7.29 0.97 -1.86
C GLN A 117 6.88 -0.47 -2.17
N SER A 118 5.64 -0.85 -1.84
CA SER A 118 5.14 -2.21 -2.09
C SER A 118 5.00 -2.48 -3.59
N ILE A 119 4.43 -1.54 -4.35
CA ILE A 119 4.31 -1.65 -5.81
C ILE A 119 5.68 -1.64 -6.48
N LEU A 120 6.63 -0.84 -5.98
CA LEU A 120 8.00 -0.83 -6.50
C LEU A 120 8.70 -2.18 -6.29
N ALA A 121 8.53 -2.81 -5.12
CA ALA A 121 9.09 -4.12 -4.82
C ALA A 121 8.36 -5.27 -5.53
N ASN A 122 7.05 -5.15 -5.71
CA ASN A 122 6.23 -6.13 -6.43
C ASN A 122 5.21 -5.43 -7.34
N PRO A 123 5.53 -5.23 -8.64
CA PRO A 123 4.63 -4.61 -9.59
C PRO A 123 3.29 -5.35 -9.78
N SER A 124 3.21 -6.66 -9.46
CA SER A 124 1.96 -7.42 -9.57
C SER A 124 0.85 -6.87 -8.66
N LEU A 125 1.23 -6.13 -7.61
CA LEU A 125 0.30 -5.48 -6.71
C LEU A 125 -0.57 -4.43 -7.37
N GLN A 126 -0.18 -3.93 -8.54
CA GLN A 126 -1.05 -3.05 -9.32
C GLN A 126 -2.36 -3.72 -9.74
N SER A 127 -2.43 -5.06 -9.75
CA SER A 127 -3.68 -5.81 -10.01
C SER A 127 -4.61 -5.89 -8.79
N THR A 128 -4.12 -5.55 -7.59
CA THR A 128 -4.91 -5.49 -6.36
C THR A 128 -5.67 -4.17 -6.26
N ASN A 129 -6.81 -4.17 -5.57
CA ASN A 129 -7.53 -2.93 -5.28
C ASN A 129 -6.92 -2.18 -4.07
N LEU A 130 -7.10 -0.85 -4.05
CA LEU A 130 -6.52 0.03 -3.04
C LEU A 130 -6.94 -0.34 -1.62
N MET A 131 -8.22 -0.61 -1.39
CA MET A 131 -8.74 -0.91 -0.05
C MET A 131 -8.10 -2.19 0.50
N GLY A 132 -8.08 -3.26 -0.30
CA GLY A 132 -7.47 -4.53 0.08
C GLY A 132 -5.99 -4.39 0.44
N LEU A 133 -5.21 -3.69 -0.39
CA LEU A 133 -3.80 -3.46 -0.07
C LEU A 133 -3.65 -2.59 1.19
N LEU A 134 -4.44 -1.53 1.35
CA LEU A 134 -4.42 -0.68 2.54
C LEU A 134 -4.71 -1.49 3.81
N LYS A 135 -5.70 -2.38 3.78
CA LYS A 135 -6.00 -3.26 4.92
C LYS A 135 -4.84 -4.19 5.23
N ILE A 136 -4.25 -4.85 4.23
CA ILE A 136 -3.08 -5.73 4.43
C ILE A 136 -1.96 -4.94 5.10
N LEU A 137 -1.62 -3.76 4.58
CA LEU A 137 -0.57 -2.90 5.14
C LEU A 137 -0.90 -2.45 6.57
N ALA A 138 -2.14 -2.05 6.85
CA ALA A 138 -2.56 -1.63 8.19
C ALA A 138 -2.52 -2.78 9.20
N VAL A 139 -2.90 -4.00 8.79
CA VAL A 139 -2.78 -5.21 9.62
C VAL A 139 -1.32 -5.56 9.89
N MET A 140 -0.46 -5.48 8.86
CA MET A 140 0.98 -5.66 9.03
C MET A 140 1.60 -4.64 10.00
N GLU A 141 1.03 -3.44 10.06
CA GLU A 141 1.46 -2.37 10.96
C GLU A 141 0.79 -2.41 12.34
N TYR A 142 -0.06 -3.41 12.61
CA TYR A 142 -0.86 -3.50 13.83
C TYR A 142 -1.74 -2.25 14.06
N ASP A 143 -2.11 -1.57 12.98
CA ASP A 143 -2.83 -0.30 12.97
C ASP A 143 -4.28 -0.42 12.46
N PHE A 144 -4.73 -1.64 12.16
CA PHE A 144 -6.13 -1.91 11.83
C PHE A 144 -6.90 -2.33 13.09
N TYR A 145 -7.91 -1.55 13.48
CA TYR A 145 -8.72 -1.77 14.67
C TYR A 145 -10.16 -2.07 14.25
N ASN A 146 -10.60 -3.33 14.39
CA ASN A 146 -11.96 -3.76 14.07
C ASN A 146 -12.65 -4.48 15.24
N GLY A 147 -12.09 -4.38 16.45
CA GLY A 147 -12.59 -5.04 17.65
C GLY A 147 -12.09 -6.47 17.86
N GLN A 148 -11.41 -7.09 16.88
CA GLN A 148 -10.76 -8.39 17.06
C GLN A 148 -9.40 -8.26 17.76
N ASN A 149 -8.90 -9.38 18.31
CA ASN A 149 -7.52 -9.46 18.75
C ASN A 149 -6.59 -9.25 17.54
N LYS A 150 -5.58 -8.38 17.68
CA LYS A 150 -4.71 -8.01 16.56
C LYS A 150 -3.86 -9.17 16.05
N ASP A 151 -3.48 -10.10 16.92
CA ASP A 151 -2.69 -11.27 16.54
C ASP A 151 -3.56 -12.28 15.79
N GLU A 152 -4.82 -12.45 16.19
CA GLU A 152 -5.80 -13.28 15.47
C GLU A 152 -6.07 -12.69 14.08
N LEU A 153 -6.35 -11.39 14.00
CA LEU A 153 -6.57 -10.70 12.74
C LEU A 153 -5.34 -10.80 11.81
N ALA A 154 -4.13 -10.67 12.35
CA ALA A 154 -2.90 -10.79 11.59
C ALA A 154 -2.69 -12.22 11.06
N LYS A 155 -2.97 -13.26 11.87
CA LYS A 155 -2.95 -14.66 11.41
C LYS A 155 -3.97 -14.92 10.32
N GLU A 156 -5.20 -14.44 10.48
CA GLU A 156 -6.28 -14.62 9.49
C GLU A 156 -5.98 -13.91 8.18
N THR A 157 -5.47 -12.68 8.23
CA THR A 157 -5.26 -11.85 7.04
C THR A 157 -3.98 -12.21 6.29
N LEU A 158 -2.90 -12.55 7.02
CA LEU A 158 -1.56 -12.70 6.44
C LEU A 158 -1.08 -14.15 6.41
N GLY A 159 -1.75 -15.05 7.12
CA GLY A 159 -1.32 -16.43 7.33
C GLY A 159 -0.20 -16.55 8.37
N GLU A 160 -0.02 -17.79 8.86
CA GLU A 160 0.87 -18.10 9.99
C GLU A 160 2.32 -17.64 9.76
N LYS A 161 2.89 -17.91 8.58
CA LYS A 161 4.30 -17.57 8.28
C LYS A 161 4.56 -16.07 8.37
N MET A 162 3.68 -15.25 7.77
CA MET A 162 3.84 -13.80 7.75
C MET A 162 3.55 -13.21 9.12
N TYR A 163 2.50 -13.67 9.81
CA TYR A 163 2.22 -13.30 11.18
C TYR A 163 3.46 -13.48 12.09
N GLN A 164 4.12 -14.63 12.02
CA GLN A 164 5.32 -14.87 12.83
C GLN A 164 6.44 -13.87 12.52
N SER A 165 6.66 -13.54 11.24
CA SER A 165 7.68 -12.55 10.85
C SER A 165 7.39 -11.15 11.43
N ILE A 166 6.13 -10.73 11.46
CA ILE A 166 5.71 -9.42 11.96
C ILE A 166 5.71 -9.42 13.50
N ARG A 167 5.28 -10.51 14.13
CA ARG A 167 5.35 -10.66 15.58
C ARG A 167 6.78 -10.53 16.08
N MET A 168 7.72 -11.23 15.44
CA MET A 168 9.16 -11.12 15.72
C MET A 168 9.67 -9.68 15.56
N ARG A 169 9.22 -8.98 14.51
CA ARG A 169 9.56 -7.56 14.27
C ARG A 169 9.02 -6.64 15.37
N SER A 170 7.80 -6.90 15.84
CA SER A 170 7.12 -6.05 16.83
C SER A 170 7.70 -6.14 18.25
N GLY A 171 8.66 -7.05 18.49
CA GLY A 171 9.31 -7.23 19.79
C GLY A 171 8.41 -7.88 20.85
N ARG A 172 7.20 -8.32 20.49
CA ARG A 172 6.31 -9.08 21.37
C ARG A 172 6.74 -10.54 21.36
N ARG A 173 7.56 -10.92 22.35
CA ARG A 173 7.92 -12.32 22.65
C ARG A 173 6.89 -12.92 23.59
#